data_AF-A0A9Q9CN10-F1
#
_entry.id   AF-A0A9Q9CN10-F1
#
_cell.length_a   1.000
_cell.length_b   1.000
_cell.length_c   1.000
_cell.angle_alpha   90.00
_cell.angle_beta   90.00
_cell.angle_gamma   90.00
#
_symmetry.space_group_name_H-M   'P 1'
#
loop_
_entity.id
_entity.type
_entity.pdbx_description
1 polymer ?
#
loop_
_entity_poly.entity_id
_entity_poly.type
_entity_poly.pdbx_seq_one_letter_code
_entity_poly.pdbx_strand_id
1 'polypeptide(L)'
;MISIGIDVSKRKSTVAIINVMGEILQTPFDIEHSKHGLEKLWDLIKDYPKDQVKFIMEATGIYHLGLLNELQKQGYFVHVANPLLIKKYFDAEIRKGKTDRKDALKLSRYGTEKWWLLQEHSTTDQVYLDLQFLSREYNSFLAAKIKLKVQLSNLIERTFPGLEKILKGHYWALLLDFYELYPCASLVREMSEKKFSTKFIKLAAKKGHRKGAQIAQSIYQLAHECVTFEPNNQVAALSVKHCVTLLRSTEEATIDIITQMNELAKELPEYEVVKKMKGVGDKLAPRLIAEIGDVRRFKDSKSLIAYAGIDAPPYQSGQFEGTNRHISKRGSKSLRKCGYEVMMALKSSKPKEDNAVYEYMLKKEAEGKNKKLVKIAGLNKFLRMYYARVMEVYQN
;
A
#
# COMPACT_ATOMS: atom_id res chain seq x y z
N MET A 1 39.44 -6.28 -3.05
CA MET A 1 37.97 -6.35 -3.26
C MET A 1 37.36 -7.35 -2.30
N ILE A 2 36.37 -6.90 -1.53
CA ILE A 2 35.78 -7.58 -0.38
C ILE A 2 34.28 -7.50 -0.49
N SER A 3 33.65 -8.67 -0.46
CA SER A 3 32.19 -8.80 -0.42
C SER A 3 31.77 -9.09 1.02
N ILE A 4 30.78 -8.35 1.50
CA ILE A 4 30.21 -8.51 2.84
C ILE A 4 28.75 -8.87 2.70
N GLY A 5 28.43 -10.14 2.90
CA GLY A 5 27.06 -10.64 2.90
C GLY A 5 26.44 -10.49 4.28
N ILE A 6 25.24 -9.92 4.35
CA ILE A 6 24.50 -9.69 5.59
C ILE A 6 23.13 -10.34 5.48
N ASP A 7 22.93 -11.40 6.26
CA ASP A 7 21.60 -11.95 6.50
C ASP A 7 20.94 -11.20 7.66
N VAL A 8 19.86 -10.46 7.35
CA VAL A 8 19.27 -9.50 8.28
C VAL A 8 18.06 -10.12 9.00
N SER A 9 18.14 -10.16 10.32
CA SER A 9 17.04 -10.55 11.22
C SER A 9 16.57 -9.37 12.08
N LYS A 10 15.47 -9.54 12.84
CA LYS A 10 14.79 -8.45 13.56
C LYS A 10 15.65 -7.65 14.55
N ARG A 11 16.63 -8.27 15.20
CA ARG A 11 17.44 -7.65 16.28
C ARG A 11 18.94 -7.82 16.10
N LYS A 12 19.33 -8.76 15.23
CA LYS A 12 20.71 -9.07 14.91
C LYS A 12 20.81 -9.38 13.43
N SER A 13 21.98 -9.21 12.86
CA SER A 13 22.31 -9.70 11.52
C SER A 13 23.51 -10.61 11.60
N THR A 14 23.54 -11.63 10.76
CA THR A 14 24.73 -12.46 10.57
C THR A 14 25.53 -11.92 9.38
N VAL A 15 26.82 -11.69 9.58
CA VAL A 15 27.73 -11.07 8.62
C VAL A 15 28.77 -12.08 8.18
N ALA A 16 29.04 -12.15 6.88
CA ALA A 16 30.12 -12.94 6.30
C ALA A 16 31.00 -12.06 5.40
N ILE A 17 32.30 -12.01 5.70
CA ILE A 17 33.29 -11.20 4.98
C ILE A 17 34.18 -12.14 4.17
N ILE A 18 34.15 -12.00 2.85
CA ILE A 18 34.97 -12.80 1.94
C ILE A 18 35.66 -11.90 0.91
N ASN A 19 36.80 -12.34 0.38
CA ASN A 19 37.41 -11.69 -0.78
C ASN A 19 36.84 -12.23 -2.10
N VAL A 20 37.17 -11.58 -3.22
CA VAL A 20 36.72 -12.00 -4.56
C VAL A 20 37.22 -13.39 -5.00
N MET A 21 38.23 -13.95 -4.34
CA MET A 21 38.71 -15.32 -4.57
C MET A 21 37.89 -16.37 -3.81
N GLY A 22 36.93 -15.93 -2.98
CA GLY A 22 36.07 -16.80 -2.16
C GLY A 22 36.69 -17.20 -0.83
N GLU A 23 37.83 -16.64 -0.44
CA GLU A 23 38.45 -16.88 0.85
C GLU A 23 37.68 -16.14 1.95
N ILE A 24 37.42 -16.84 3.06
CA ILE A 24 36.73 -16.30 4.21
C ILE A 24 37.72 -15.49 5.03
N LEU A 25 37.62 -14.16 4.97
CA LEU A 25 38.48 -13.24 5.73
C LEU A 25 38.10 -13.22 7.21
N GLN A 26 36.81 -13.40 7.50
CA GLN A 26 36.30 -13.52 8.86
C GLN A 26 35.18 -14.55 8.91
N THR A 27 35.26 -15.48 9.87
CA THR A 27 34.21 -16.49 10.06
C THR A 27 32.85 -15.84 10.36
N PRO A 28 31.73 -16.34 9.81
CA PRO A 28 30.44 -15.68 9.97
C PRO A 28 30.05 -15.43 11.43
N PHE A 29 29.77 -14.17 11.74
CA PHE A 29 29.52 -13.67 13.10
C PHE A 29 28.24 -12.83 13.15
N ASP A 30 27.69 -12.66 14.35
CA ASP A 30 26.47 -11.88 14.55
C ASP A 30 26.82 -10.46 15.01
N ILE A 31 26.11 -9.48 14.47
CA ILE A 31 26.08 -8.10 14.97
C ILE A 31 24.68 -7.77 15.49
N GLU A 32 24.61 -7.06 16.60
CA GLU A 32 23.35 -6.48 17.07
C GLU A 32 23.03 -5.19 16.30
N HIS A 33 21.74 -4.88 16.15
CA HIS A 33 21.30 -3.61 15.56
C HIS A 33 21.39 -2.46 16.57
N SER A 34 22.59 -2.27 17.12
CA SER A 34 22.94 -1.23 18.09
C SER A 34 24.21 -0.50 17.63
N LYS A 35 24.47 0.71 18.14
CA LYS A 35 25.71 1.45 17.83
C LYS A 35 26.95 0.61 18.13
N HIS A 36 26.96 -0.07 19.27
CA HIS A 36 28.05 -0.95 19.67
C HIS A 36 28.22 -2.16 18.74
N GLY A 37 27.12 -2.75 18.25
CA GLY A 37 27.20 -3.84 17.28
C GLY A 37 27.79 -3.39 15.94
N LEU A 38 27.50 -2.16 15.52
CA LEU A 38 28.01 -1.57 14.29
C LEU A 38 29.48 -1.12 14.42
N GLU A 39 29.88 -0.59 15.57
CA GLU A 39 31.29 -0.29 15.87
C GLU A 39 32.17 -1.53 15.68
N LYS A 40 31.75 -2.71 16.15
CA LYS A 40 32.47 -3.96 15.91
C LYS A 40 32.63 -4.29 14.42
N LEU A 41 31.61 -4.00 13.61
CA LEU A 41 31.70 -4.18 12.16
C LEU A 41 32.70 -3.20 11.55
N TRP A 42 32.69 -1.94 11.98
CA TRP A 42 33.63 -0.91 11.52
C TRP A 42 35.08 -1.28 11.86
N ASP A 43 35.33 -1.75 13.08
CA ASP A 43 36.67 -2.16 13.52
C ASP A 43 37.25 -3.29 12.66
N LEU A 44 36.40 -4.21 12.18
CA LEU A 44 36.81 -5.34 11.35
C LEU A 44 37.11 -4.97 9.90
N ILE A 45 36.58 -3.83 9.42
CA ILE A 45 36.70 -3.43 8.02
C ILE A 45 37.48 -2.13 7.79
N LYS A 46 37.90 -1.45 8.87
CA LYS A 46 38.58 -0.15 8.83
C LYS A 46 39.84 -0.14 7.97
N ASP A 47 40.54 -1.27 7.89
CA ASP A 47 41.81 -1.40 7.17
C ASP A 47 41.59 -1.62 5.66
N TYR A 48 40.33 -1.78 5.23
CA TYR A 48 39.98 -1.97 3.83
C TYR A 48 39.51 -0.67 3.18
N PRO A 49 40.03 -0.31 2.00
CA PRO A 49 39.54 0.83 1.23
C PRO A 49 38.04 0.70 0.91
N LYS A 50 37.25 1.76 1.14
CA LYS A 50 35.79 1.73 0.99
C LYS A 50 35.33 1.36 -0.42
N ASP A 51 36.05 1.81 -1.44
CA ASP A 51 35.81 1.50 -2.86
C ASP A 51 36.02 0.01 -3.19
N GLN A 52 36.75 -0.71 -2.35
CA GLN A 52 36.94 -2.14 -2.47
C GLN A 52 35.95 -2.97 -1.66
N VAL A 53 35.08 -2.36 -0.86
CA VAL A 53 34.12 -3.05 0.01
C VAL A 53 32.71 -2.88 -0.55
N LYS A 54 32.02 -4.00 -0.79
CA LYS A 54 30.60 -4.00 -1.18
C LYS A 54 29.77 -4.80 -0.20
N PHE A 55 28.74 -4.17 0.35
CA PHE A 55 27.75 -4.82 1.21
C PHE A 55 26.61 -5.40 0.39
N ILE A 56 26.21 -6.62 0.73
CA ILE A 56 25.13 -7.36 0.08
C ILE A 56 24.12 -7.78 1.13
N MET A 57 22.87 -7.36 0.99
CA MET A 57 21.78 -7.77 1.89
C MET A 57 20.54 -8.13 1.09
N GLU A 58 19.67 -8.98 1.65
CA GLU A 58 18.38 -9.32 1.05
C GLU A 58 17.26 -8.41 1.57
N ALA A 59 16.37 -7.94 0.69
CA ALA A 59 15.18 -7.17 1.09
C ALA A 59 14.05 -8.05 1.67
N THR A 60 14.31 -8.75 2.78
CA THR A 60 13.32 -9.60 3.46
C THR A 60 12.62 -8.85 4.59
N GLY A 61 11.59 -8.08 4.22
CA GLY A 61 10.83 -7.24 5.17
C GLY A 61 11.56 -5.94 5.52
N ILE A 62 11.23 -5.35 6.67
CA ILE A 62 11.67 -3.98 7.03
C ILE A 62 13.02 -3.92 7.76
N TYR A 63 13.57 -5.06 8.20
CA TYR A 63 14.68 -5.08 9.16
C TYR A 63 16.02 -4.62 8.57
N HIS A 64 16.20 -4.72 7.26
CA HIS A 64 17.43 -4.28 6.58
C HIS A 64 17.55 -2.75 6.48
N LEU A 65 16.45 -2.00 6.56
CA LEU A 65 16.43 -0.55 6.30
C LEU A 65 17.29 0.26 7.27
N GLY A 66 17.28 -0.10 8.56
CA GLY A 66 18.09 0.59 9.56
C GLY A 66 19.59 0.44 9.31
N LEU A 67 20.01 -0.79 8.97
CA LEU A 67 21.39 -1.11 8.67
C LEU A 67 21.86 -0.51 7.34
N LEU A 68 21.01 -0.56 6.31
CA LEU A 68 21.23 0.07 5.02
C LEU A 68 21.54 1.57 5.17
N ASN A 69 20.71 2.29 5.92
CA ASN A 69 20.87 3.73 6.12
C ASN A 69 22.20 4.05 6.83
N GLU A 70 22.57 3.28 7.86
CA GLU A 70 23.85 3.51 8.55
C GLU A 70 25.06 3.22 7.64
N LEU A 71 25.01 2.14 6.86
CA LEU A 71 26.07 1.80 5.90
C LEU A 71 26.25 2.90 4.84
N GLN A 72 25.15 3.42 4.29
CA GLN A 72 25.18 4.51 3.32
C GLN A 72 25.68 5.82 3.92
N LYS A 73 25.29 6.17 5.16
CA LYS A 73 25.82 7.34 5.88
C LYS A 73 27.33 7.27 6.08
N GLN A 74 27.86 6.07 6.29
CA GLN A 74 29.30 5.83 6.36
C GLN A 74 29.97 5.84 4.97
N GLY A 75 29.22 6.02 3.88
CA GLY A 75 29.75 6.13 2.52
C GLY A 75 30.17 4.80 1.91
N TYR A 76 29.59 3.68 2.34
CA TYR A 76 29.84 2.37 1.73
C TYR A 76 28.87 2.07 0.59
N PHE A 77 29.35 1.32 -0.39
CA PHE A 77 28.51 0.71 -1.43
C PHE A 77 27.64 -0.37 -0.80
N VAL A 78 26.31 -0.24 -0.94
CA VAL A 78 25.35 -1.24 -0.47
C VAL A 78 24.45 -1.67 -1.62
N HIS A 79 24.39 -2.98 -1.87
CA HIS A 79 23.45 -3.59 -2.79
C HIS A 79 22.37 -4.35 -2.02
N VAL A 80 21.12 -3.97 -2.25
CA VAL A 80 19.94 -4.65 -1.69
C VAL A 80 19.37 -5.59 -2.75
N ALA A 81 19.62 -6.88 -2.58
CA ALA A 81 19.24 -7.90 -3.55
C ALA A 81 17.75 -8.29 -3.43
N ASN A 82 17.15 -8.63 -4.57
CA ASN A 82 15.76 -9.09 -4.63
C ASN A 82 15.62 -10.50 -3.99
N PRO A 83 14.72 -10.68 -3.00
CA PRO A 83 14.50 -11.95 -2.32
C PRO A 83 14.26 -13.15 -3.24
N LEU A 84 13.53 -12.94 -4.34
CA LEU A 84 13.26 -14.01 -5.30
C LEU A 84 14.52 -14.44 -6.07
N LEU A 85 15.41 -13.48 -6.38
CA LEU A 85 16.67 -13.77 -7.06
C LEU A 85 17.63 -14.49 -6.13
N ILE A 86 17.77 -14.01 -4.89
CA ILE A 86 18.58 -14.65 -3.85
C ILE A 86 18.07 -16.07 -3.59
N LYS A 87 16.77 -16.25 -3.43
CA LYS A 87 16.18 -17.59 -3.25
C LYS A 87 16.51 -18.54 -4.40
N LYS A 88 16.37 -18.09 -5.65
CA LYS A 88 16.73 -18.91 -6.83
C LYS A 88 18.22 -19.24 -6.87
N TYR A 89 19.08 -18.29 -6.50
CA TYR A 89 20.52 -18.50 -6.40
C TYR A 89 20.84 -19.53 -5.30
N PHE A 90 20.16 -19.46 -4.15
CA PHE A 90 20.36 -20.39 -3.04
C PHE A 90 19.86 -21.80 -3.36
N ASP A 91 18.76 -21.91 -4.10
CA ASP A 91 18.14 -23.17 -4.53
C ASP A 91 18.96 -23.90 -5.61
N ALA A 92 20.01 -23.28 -6.18
CA ALA A 92 20.89 -23.90 -7.16
C ALA A 92 21.84 -24.96 -6.55
N GLU A 93 22.05 -24.96 -5.21
CA GLU A 93 22.88 -25.95 -4.52
C GLU A 93 22.09 -27.22 -4.16
N ILE A 94 22.73 -28.39 -4.30
CA ILE A 94 22.13 -29.71 -4.03
C ILE A 94 21.78 -29.90 -2.53
N ARG A 95 22.54 -29.31 -1.60
CA ARG A 95 22.35 -29.48 -0.15
C ARG A 95 21.45 -28.37 0.43
N LYS A 96 20.29 -28.77 0.98
CA LYS A 96 19.27 -27.88 1.58
C LYS A 96 19.52 -27.48 3.04
N GLY A 97 20.76 -27.22 3.43
CA GLY A 97 21.06 -26.79 4.81
C GLY A 97 20.86 -25.29 4.97
N LYS A 98 19.79 -24.85 5.66
CA LYS A 98 19.47 -23.44 5.92
C LYS A 98 19.93 -23.01 7.31
N THR A 99 20.82 -22.03 7.40
CA THR A 99 21.27 -21.39 8.65
C THR A 99 21.72 -19.97 8.34
N ASP A 100 21.47 -19.01 9.24
CA ASP A 100 21.82 -17.59 9.04
C ASP A 100 23.30 -17.37 8.61
N ARG A 101 24.23 -18.14 9.19
CA ARG A 101 25.67 -18.13 8.79
C ARG A 101 25.92 -18.55 7.34
N LYS A 102 25.19 -19.57 6.87
CA LYS A 102 25.28 -20.03 5.47
C LYS A 102 24.62 -19.03 4.54
N ASP A 103 23.49 -18.46 4.94
CA ASP A 103 22.74 -17.49 4.13
C ASP A 103 23.57 -16.21 3.96
N ALA A 104 24.20 -15.70 5.03
CA ALA A 104 25.17 -14.60 4.96
C ALA A 104 26.36 -14.90 4.03
N LEU A 105 26.93 -16.11 4.12
CA LEU A 105 28.03 -16.53 3.24
C LEU A 105 27.59 -16.62 1.77
N LYS A 106 26.39 -17.13 1.51
CA LYS A 106 25.82 -17.21 0.16
C LYS A 106 25.54 -15.82 -0.42
N LEU A 107 25.04 -14.87 0.39
CA LEU A 107 24.90 -13.46 -0.02
C LEU A 107 26.26 -12.86 -0.39
N SER A 108 27.28 -13.15 0.41
CA SER A 108 28.64 -12.67 0.14
C SER A 108 29.20 -13.23 -1.17
N ARG A 109 29.01 -14.54 -1.42
CA ARG A 109 29.36 -15.21 -2.70
C ARG A 109 28.60 -14.67 -3.90
N TYR A 110 27.31 -14.38 -3.73
CA TYR A 110 26.52 -13.71 -4.75
C TYR A 110 27.17 -12.37 -5.13
N GLY A 111 27.62 -11.60 -4.14
CA GLY A 111 28.35 -10.35 -4.36
C GLY A 111 29.66 -10.51 -5.13
N THR A 112 30.45 -11.54 -4.83
CA THR A 112 31.71 -11.80 -5.55
C THR A 112 31.46 -12.22 -7.00
N GLU A 113 30.50 -13.12 -7.24
CA GLU A 113 30.19 -13.60 -8.59
C GLU A 113 29.54 -12.52 -9.47
N LYS A 114 28.78 -11.60 -8.86
CA LYS A 114 28.08 -10.52 -9.55
C LYS A 114 28.77 -9.17 -9.41
N TRP A 115 30.02 -9.13 -8.95
CA TRP A 115 30.71 -7.90 -8.52
C TRP A 115 30.50 -6.67 -9.42
N TRP A 116 30.62 -6.86 -10.74
CA TRP A 116 30.51 -5.82 -11.76
C TRP A 116 29.07 -5.49 -12.18
N LEU A 117 28.12 -6.36 -11.84
CA LEU A 117 26.69 -6.24 -12.13
C LEU A 117 25.90 -5.68 -10.92
N LEU A 118 26.54 -5.58 -9.75
CA LEU A 118 25.91 -5.01 -8.57
C LEU A 118 25.63 -3.53 -8.78
N GLN A 119 24.42 -3.10 -8.40
CA GLN A 119 23.99 -1.71 -8.42
C GLN A 119 23.92 -1.17 -7.00
N GLU A 120 24.47 0.03 -6.80
CA GLU A 120 24.38 0.71 -5.51
C GLU A 120 22.94 1.14 -5.24
N HIS A 121 22.49 1.01 -3.99
CA HIS A 121 21.23 1.58 -3.56
C HIS A 121 21.30 3.11 -3.58
N SER A 122 20.38 3.77 -4.28
CA SER A 122 20.39 5.22 -4.50
C SER A 122 19.43 5.97 -3.57
N THR A 123 19.57 7.30 -3.47
CA THR A 123 18.63 8.16 -2.74
C THR A 123 17.26 8.24 -3.42
N THR A 124 17.20 8.13 -4.74
CA THR A 124 15.91 7.99 -5.46
C THR A 124 15.19 6.72 -5.03
N ASP A 125 15.92 5.64 -4.72
CA ASP A 125 15.33 4.44 -4.14
C ASP A 125 14.71 4.70 -2.76
N GLN A 126 15.29 5.62 -1.96
CA GLN A 126 14.74 6.00 -0.66
C GLN A 126 13.37 6.68 -0.79
N VAL A 127 13.18 7.60 -1.75
CA VAL A 127 11.87 8.24 -2.00
C VAL A 127 10.81 7.18 -2.34
N TYR A 128 11.14 6.20 -3.18
CA TYR A 128 10.23 5.09 -3.48
C TYR A 128 9.92 4.23 -2.25
N LEU A 129 10.91 3.97 -1.39
CA LEU A 129 10.75 3.22 -0.15
C LEU A 129 9.85 3.96 0.85
N ASP A 130 10.02 5.28 1.01
CA ASP A 130 9.22 6.12 1.89
C ASP A 130 7.77 6.22 1.39
N LEU A 131 7.59 6.41 0.07
CA LEU A 131 6.28 6.35 -0.56
C LEU A 131 5.62 4.97 -0.36
N GLN A 132 6.38 3.89 -0.49
CA GLN A 132 5.88 2.54 -0.25
C GLN A 132 5.48 2.33 1.22
N PHE A 133 6.29 2.81 2.16
CA PHE A 133 5.98 2.78 3.59
C PHE A 133 4.66 3.50 3.88
N LEU A 134 4.52 4.75 3.42
CA LEU A 134 3.30 5.54 3.60
C LEU A 134 2.09 4.90 2.90
N SER A 135 2.25 4.32 1.71
CA SER A 135 1.18 3.56 1.04
C SER A 135 0.70 2.37 1.87
N ARG A 136 1.61 1.68 2.57
CA ARG A 136 1.29 0.54 3.44
C ARG A 136 0.54 1.01 4.70
N GLU A 137 1.01 2.07 5.34
CA GLU A 137 0.32 2.68 6.48
C GLU A 137 -1.07 3.21 6.10
N TYR A 138 -1.18 3.88 4.95
CA TYR A 138 -2.47 4.28 4.39
C TYR A 138 -3.44 3.11 4.26
N ASN A 139 -2.97 1.96 3.75
CA ASN A 139 -3.80 0.76 3.61
C ASN A 139 -4.21 0.17 4.96
N SER A 140 -3.35 0.22 5.98
CA SER A 140 -3.64 -0.20 7.35
C SER A 140 -4.74 0.67 7.97
N PHE A 141 -4.61 2.00 7.91
CA PHE A 141 -5.63 2.93 8.40
C PHE A 141 -6.95 2.81 7.62
N LEU A 142 -6.89 2.62 6.30
CA LEU A 142 -8.08 2.38 5.49
C LEU A 142 -8.80 1.09 5.90
N ALA A 143 -8.07 0.02 6.22
CA ALA A 143 -8.66 -1.23 6.70
C ALA A 143 -9.32 -1.03 8.07
N ALA A 144 -8.65 -0.33 9.00
CA ALA A 144 -9.22 0.04 10.30
C ALA A 144 -10.50 0.88 10.14
N LYS A 145 -10.47 1.90 9.27
CA LYS A 145 -11.63 2.72 8.92
C LYS A 145 -12.81 1.88 8.43
N ILE A 146 -12.57 0.94 7.50
CA ILE A 146 -13.64 0.05 6.99
C ILE A 146 -14.24 -0.79 8.12
N LYS A 147 -13.41 -1.35 9.01
CA LYS A 147 -13.87 -2.12 10.17
C LYS A 147 -14.70 -1.27 11.13
N LEU A 148 -14.24 -0.05 11.43
CA LEU A 148 -14.94 0.91 12.27
C LEU A 148 -16.27 1.35 11.66
N LYS A 149 -16.37 1.52 10.33
CA LYS A 149 -17.65 1.79 9.66
C LYS A 149 -18.65 0.66 9.87
N VAL A 150 -18.22 -0.59 9.69
CA VAL A 150 -19.08 -1.76 9.93
C VAL A 150 -19.51 -1.83 11.40
N GLN A 151 -18.58 -1.58 12.33
CA GLN A 151 -18.89 -1.51 13.75
C GLN A 151 -19.94 -0.42 14.05
N LEU A 152 -19.79 0.77 13.46
CA LEU A 152 -20.73 1.86 13.63
C LEU A 152 -22.11 1.52 13.03
N SER A 153 -22.18 0.95 11.83
CA SER A 153 -23.43 0.49 11.22
C SER A 153 -24.13 -0.54 12.13
N ASN A 154 -23.39 -1.48 12.72
CA ASN A 154 -23.96 -2.45 13.67
C ASN A 154 -24.47 -1.78 14.96
N LEU A 155 -23.78 -0.75 15.46
CA LEU A 155 -24.25 0.03 16.61
C LEU A 155 -25.55 0.76 16.26
N ILE A 156 -25.61 1.39 15.09
CA ILE A 156 -26.80 2.09 14.59
C ILE A 156 -27.95 1.12 14.44
N GLU A 157 -27.77 -0.03 13.80
CA GLU A 157 -28.84 -1.03 13.66
C GLU A 157 -29.30 -1.62 14.99
N ARG A 158 -28.47 -1.53 16.05
CA ARG A 158 -28.87 -1.95 17.39
C ARG A 158 -29.67 -0.89 18.14
N THR A 159 -29.23 0.38 18.10
CA THR A 159 -29.79 1.46 18.94
C THR A 159 -30.74 2.41 18.22
N PHE A 160 -30.65 2.48 16.89
CA PHE A 160 -31.48 3.31 16.00
C PHE A 160 -31.59 2.69 14.59
N PRO A 161 -32.23 1.51 14.45
CA PRO A 161 -32.38 0.79 13.18
C PRO A 161 -33.04 1.65 12.11
N GLY A 162 -32.54 1.55 10.88
CA GLY A 162 -33.05 2.30 9.73
C GLY A 162 -32.53 3.74 9.59
N LEU A 163 -31.84 4.29 10.61
CA LEU A 163 -31.27 5.63 10.55
C LEU A 163 -30.26 5.78 9.40
N GLU A 164 -29.44 4.75 9.17
CA GLU A 164 -28.44 4.76 8.09
C GLU A 164 -29.09 4.90 6.70
N LYS A 165 -30.33 4.44 6.52
CA LYS A 165 -31.05 4.60 5.24
C LYS A 165 -31.38 6.06 4.94
N ILE A 166 -31.64 6.86 5.98
CA ILE A 166 -31.95 8.29 5.90
C ILE A 166 -30.66 9.10 5.70
N LEU A 167 -29.63 8.84 6.52
CA LEU A 167 -28.40 9.63 6.58
C LEU A 167 -27.18 8.93 5.93
N LYS A 168 -27.35 8.35 4.74
CA LYS A 168 -26.25 7.72 3.98
C LYS A 168 -25.55 8.65 2.99
N GLY A 169 -24.39 8.22 2.51
CA GLY A 169 -23.70 8.84 1.38
C GLY A 169 -23.17 10.23 1.71
N HIS A 170 -23.65 11.27 1.03
CA HIS A 170 -23.22 12.65 1.26
C HIS A 170 -23.65 13.20 2.64
N TYR A 171 -24.57 12.53 3.33
CA TYR A 171 -24.93 12.83 4.72
C TYR A 171 -24.06 12.12 5.76
N TRP A 172 -23.02 11.37 5.37
CA TRP A 172 -22.20 10.61 6.31
C TRP A 172 -21.59 11.45 7.43
N ALA A 173 -21.05 12.63 7.11
CA ALA A 173 -20.50 13.54 8.12
C ALA A 173 -21.60 14.07 9.07
N LEU A 174 -22.81 14.30 8.56
CA LEU A 174 -23.97 14.66 9.37
C LEU A 174 -24.43 13.50 10.26
N LEU A 175 -24.38 12.26 9.77
CA LEU A 175 -24.69 11.05 10.53
C LEU A 175 -23.78 10.91 11.75
N LEU A 176 -22.47 11.12 11.59
CA LEU A 176 -21.52 11.04 12.71
C LEU A 176 -21.83 12.07 13.80
N ASP A 177 -22.02 13.33 13.40
CA ASP A 177 -22.36 14.41 14.33
C ASP A 177 -23.73 14.19 15.00
N PHE A 178 -24.71 13.69 14.24
CA PHE A 178 -26.03 13.37 14.76
C PHE A 178 -25.95 12.26 15.81
N TYR A 179 -25.30 11.16 15.46
CA TYR A 179 -25.29 9.95 16.28
C TYR A 179 -24.41 10.12 17.54
N GLU A 180 -23.43 11.02 17.50
CA GLU A 180 -22.69 11.47 18.69
C GLU A 180 -23.58 12.24 19.68
N LEU A 181 -24.57 13.01 19.19
CA LEU A 181 -25.53 13.75 20.03
C LEU A 181 -26.74 12.90 20.45
N TYR A 182 -27.18 11.99 19.58
CA TYR A 182 -28.35 11.13 19.76
C TYR A 182 -28.00 9.65 19.54
N PRO A 183 -27.28 9.00 20.49
CA PRO A 183 -26.86 7.60 20.35
C PRO A 183 -28.00 6.57 20.32
N CYS A 184 -29.19 6.91 20.84
CA CYS A 184 -30.36 6.04 20.93
C CYS A 184 -31.61 6.75 20.41
N ALA A 185 -32.57 5.99 19.87
CA ALA A 185 -33.87 6.50 19.47
C ALA A 185 -34.67 7.10 20.65
N SER A 186 -34.59 6.54 21.85
CA SER A 186 -35.23 7.08 23.06
C SER A 186 -34.91 8.55 23.34
N LEU A 187 -33.65 8.98 23.17
CA LEU A 187 -33.28 10.39 23.37
C LEU A 187 -34.01 11.35 22.41
N VAL A 188 -34.39 10.87 21.22
CA VAL A 188 -35.22 11.64 20.29
C VAL A 188 -36.69 11.59 20.72
N ARG A 189 -37.18 10.44 21.19
CA ARG A 189 -38.56 10.27 21.69
C ARG A 189 -38.88 11.13 22.91
N GLU A 190 -37.91 11.32 23.80
CA GLU A 190 -38.03 12.15 25.01
C GLU A 190 -38.14 13.66 24.69
N MET A 191 -37.80 14.07 23.47
CA MET A 191 -37.86 15.47 23.05
C MET A 191 -39.14 15.77 22.28
N SER A 192 -39.64 17.01 22.39
CA SER A 192 -40.71 17.47 21.50
C SER A 192 -40.20 17.66 20.07
N GLU A 193 -41.05 17.35 19.09
CA GLU A 193 -40.75 17.45 17.66
C GLU A 193 -40.19 18.82 17.26
N LYS A 194 -40.79 19.90 17.77
CA LYS A 194 -40.33 21.29 17.52
C LYS A 194 -38.91 21.52 18.04
N LYS A 195 -38.59 21.02 19.24
CA LYS A 195 -37.28 21.19 19.88
C LYS A 195 -36.21 20.36 19.16
N PHE A 196 -36.53 19.13 18.81
CA PHE A 196 -35.65 18.26 18.02
C PHE A 196 -35.35 18.86 16.65
N SER A 197 -36.40 19.23 15.89
CA SER A 197 -36.27 19.78 14.53
C SER A 197 -35.42 21.03 14.51
N THR A 198 -35.62 21.95 15.47
CA THR A 198 -34.81 23.18 15.56
C THR A 198 -33.33 22.88 15.77
N LYS A 199 -32.99 21.92 16.64
CA LYS A 199 -31.58 21.53 16.88
C LYS A 199 -30.98 20.82 15.66
N PHE A 200 -31.71 19.88 15.06
CA PHE A 200 -31.23 19.14 13.90
C PHE A 200 -31.03 20.04 12.68
N ILE A 201 -31.95 20.98 12.42
CA ILE A 201 -31.81 21.94 11.31
C ILE A 201 -30.54 22.78 11.47
N LYS A 202 -30.24 23.25 12.69
CA LYS A 202 -28.98 23.98 12.97
C LYS A 202 -27.75 23.11 12.69
N LEU A 203 -27.77 21.85 13.11
CA LEU A 203 -26.69 20.90 12.86
C LEU A 203 -26.50 20.63 11.35
N ALA A 204 -27.59 20.39 10.63
CA ALA A 204 -27.61 20.17 9.19
C ALA A 204 -27.11 21.41 8.43
N ALA A 205 -27.52 22.61 8.83
CA ALA A 205 -27.08 23.87 8.24
C ALA A 205 -25.58 24.11 8.43
N LYS A 206 -25.02 23.77 9.60
CA LYS A 206 -23.56 23.85 9.86
C LYS A 206 -22.75 22.97 8.90
N LYS A 207 -23.33 21.88 8.39
CA LYS A 207 -22.74 20.99 7.38
C LYS A 207 -23.16 21.33 5.94
N GLY A 208 -23.87 22.44 5.72
CA GLY A 208 -24.29 22.89 4.39
C GLY A 208 -25.51 22.17 3.81
N HIS A 209 -26.27 21.42 4.61
CA HIS A 209 -27.43 20.67 4.13
C HIS A 209 -28.72 21.49 4.18
N ARG A 210 -29.29 21.79 3.00
CA ARG A 210 -30.50 22.62 2.85
C ARG A 210 -31.81 21.92 3.19
N LYS A 211 -31.86 20.58 3.11
CA LYS A 211 -33.08 19.77 3.37
C LYS A 211 -33.21 19.31 4.83
N GLY A 212 -32.65 20.06 5.78
CA GLY A 212 -32.62 19.67 7.19
C GLY A 212 -33.99 19.42 7.80
N ALA A 213 -35.01 20.20 7.41
CA ALA A 213 -36.37 20.08 7.96
C ALA A 213 -37.07 18.77 7.58
N GLN A 214 -37.04 18.40 6.28
CA GLN A 214 -37.61 17.14 5.80
C GLN A 214 -36.93 15.93 6.46
N ILE A 215 -35.60 15.99 6.58
CA ILE A 215 -34.81 14.93 7.20
C ILE A 215 -35.13 14.82 8.69
N ALA A 216 -35.25 15.94 9.41
CA ALA A 216 -35.62 15.95 10.82
C ALA A 216 -36.97 15.26 11.05
N GLN A 217 -37.97 15.58 10.23
CA GLN A 217 -39.29 14.95 10.32
C GLN A 217 -39.20 13.43 10.12
N SER A 218 -38.49 12.97 9.09
CA SER A 218 -38.30 11.53 8.84
C SER A 218 -37.57 10.82 9.97
N ILE A 219 -36.56 11.45 10.58
CA ILE A 219 -35.83 10.88 11.73
C ILE A 219 -36.72 10.82 12.96
N TYR A 220 -37.51 11.87 13.23
CA TYR A 220 -38.40 11.91 14.37
C TYR A 220 -39.50 10.84 14.25
N GLN A 221 -40.13 10.72 13.09
CA GLN A 221 -41.08 9.65 12.81
C GLN A 221 -40.44 8.26 12.97
N LEU A 222 -39.26 8.04 12.38
CA LEU A 222 -38.53 6.79 12.51
C LEU A 222 -38.24 6.46 13.98
N ALA A 223 -37.86 7.45 14.79
CA ALA A 223 -37.59 7.24 16.20
C ALA A 223 -38.83 6.67 16.91
N HIS A 224 -40.04 7.15 16.63
CA HIS A 224 -41.27 6.66 17.26
C HIS A 224 -41.78 5.33 16.69
N GLU A 225 -41.42 4.99 15.45
CA GLU A 225 -41.84 3.74 14.79
C GLU A 225 -40.87 2.57 15.00
N CYS A 226 -39.57 2.84 15.18
CA CYS A 226 -38.56 1.78 15.19
C CYS A 226 -38.59 0.95 16.48
N VAL A 227 -38.45 -0.38 16.34
CA VAL A 227 -38.24 -1.30 17.48
C VAL A 227 -36.74 -1.51 17.65
N THR A 228 -36.22 -1.26 18.85
CA THR A 228 -34.79 -1.13 19.13
C THR A 228 -34.37 -1.99 20.33
N PHE A 229 -33.14 -2.51 20.32
CA PHE A 229 -32.52 -3.06 21.52
C PHE A 229 -31.67 -1.97 22.14
N GLU A 230 -32.22 -1.28 23.14
CA GLU A 230 -31.59 -0.11 23.74
C GLU A 230 -30.82 -0.47 25.01
N PRO A 231 -29.47 -0.55 24.97
CA PRO A 231 -28.70 -0.45 26.21
C PRO A 231 -28.92 0.93 26.82
N ASN A 232 -28.64 1.08 28.12
CA ASN A 232 -28.69 2.37 28.81
C ASN A 232 -28.00 3.47 27.96
N ASN A 233 -28.65 4.62 27.84
CA ASN A 233 -28.18 5.76 27.05
C ASN A 233 -26.72 6.14 27.33
N GLN A 234 -26.26 6.06 28.58
CA GLN A 234 -24.86 6.34 28.94
C GLN A 234 -23.88 5.30 28.34
N VAL A 235 -24.27 4.02 28.32
CA VAL A 235 -23.47 2.92 27.75
C VAL A 235 -23.41 3.02 26.23
N ALA A 236 -24.55 3.32 25.59
CA ALA A 236 -24.62 3.58 24.17
C ALA A 236 -23.75 4.78 23.80
N ALA A 237 -23.90 5.91 24.50
CA ALA A 237 -23.15 7.13 24.28
C ALA A 237 -21.64 6.91 24.37
N LEU A 238 -21.16 6.16 25.37
CA LEU A 238 -19.74 5.84 25.51
C LEU A 238 -19.21 5.06 24.29
N SER A 239 -19.92 4.01 23.89
CA SER A 239 -19.54 3.16 22.75
C SER A 239 -19.51 3.95 21.44
N VAL A 240 -20.55 4.76 21.21
CA VAL A 240 -20.68 5.61 20.02
C VAL A 240 -19.59 6.67 19.99
N LYS A 241 -19.36 7.38 21.10
CA LYS A 241 -18.32 8.39 21.22
C LYS A 241 -16.96 7.84 20.78
N HIS A 242 -16.51 6.74 21.38
CA HIS A 242 -15.21 6.14 21.03
C HIS A 242 -15.16 5.65 19.58
N CYS A 243 -16.24 5.05 19.07
CA CYS A 243 -16.30 4.59 17.68
C CYS A 243 -16.19 5.75 16.68
N VAL A 244 -16.93 6.84 16.92
CA VAL A 244 -16.91 8.05 16.08
C VAL A 244 -15.57 8.77 16.18
N THR A 245 -15.00 8.92 17.38
CA THR A 245 -13.66 9.50 17.57
C THR A 245 -12.60 8.74 16.78
N LEU A 246 -12.53 7.41 16.97
CA LEU A 246 -11.57 6.57 16.25
C LEU A 246 -11.80 6.64 14.73
N LEU A 247 -13.06 6.64 14.29
CA LEU A 247 -13.38 6.77 12.88
C LEU A 247 -12.82 8.08 12.32
N ARG A 248 -13.15 9.23 12.93
CA ARG A 248 -12.66 10.56 12.50
C ARG A 248 -11.13 10.61 12.47
N SER A 249 -10.45 10.14 13.52
CA SER A 249 -8.99 10.10 13.56
C SER A 249 -8.40 9.22 12.44
N THR A 250 -9.03 8.09 12.09
CA THR A 250 -8.58 7.31 10.92
C THR A 250 -8.87 8.00 9.59
N GLU A 251 -9.93 8.82 9.48
CA GLU A 251 -10.18 9.61 8.27
C GLU A 251 -9.11 10.69 8.09
N GLU A 252 -8.79 11.43 9.15
CA GLU A 252 -7.74 12.44 9.20
C GLU A 252 -6.37 11.83 8.86
N ALA A 253 -5.97 10.75 9.53
CA ALA A 253 -4.71 10.07 9.25
C ALA A 253 -4.61 9.63 7.77
N THR A 254 -5.71 9.14 7.17
CA THR A 254 -5.68 8.77 5.74
C THR A 254 -5.54 9.96 4.79
N ILE A 255 -5.99 11.15 5.19
CA ILE A 255 -5.83 12.38 4.42
C ILE A 255 -4.38 12.87 4.57
N ASP A 256 -3.88 12.97 5.79
CA ASP A 256 -2.53 13.45 6.09
C ASP A 256 -1.46 12.61 5.40
N ILE A 257 -1.58 11.27 5.45
CA ILE A 257 -0.66 10.37 4.76
C ILE A 257 -0.67 10.62 3.26
N ILE A 258 -1.85 10.80 2.63
CA ILE A 258 -1.93 11.06 1.19
C ILE A 258 -1.35 12.43 0.84
N THR A 259 -1.55 13.44 1.68
CA THR A 259 -0.94 14.76 1.51
C THR A 259 0.58 14.65 1.54
N GLN A 260 1.15 13.99 2.55
CA GLN A 260 2.60 13.79 2.66
C GLN A 260 3.15 12.96 1.49
N MET A 261 2.44 11.92 1.08
CA MET A 261 2.81 11.13 -0.10
C MET A 261 2.83 11.96 -1.38
N ASN A 262 1.91 12.91 -1.55
CA ASN A 262 1.93 13.80 -2.71
C ASN A 262 3.12 14.76 -2.66
N GLU A 263 3.45 15.32 -1.50
CA GLU A 263 4.64 16.18 -1.36
C GLU A 263 5.93 15.44 -1.70
N LEU A 264 6.13 14.23 -1.15
CA LEU A 264 7.29 13.41 -1.47
C LEU A 264 7.34 13.00 -2.95
N ALA A 265 6.18 12.67 -3.53
CA ALA A 265 6.13 12.24 -4.92
C ALA A 265 6.48 13.37 -5.91
N LYS A 266 6.33 14.66 -5.55
CA LYS A 266 6.75 15.79 -6.40
C LYS A 266 8.25 15.82 -6.67
N GLU A 267 9.06 15.18 -5.83
CA GLU A 267 10.51 15.05 -6.05
C GLU A 267 10.84 14.13 -7.24
N LEU A 268 9.88 13.30 -7.66
CA LEU A 268 10.04 12.34 -8.75
C LEU A 268 9.55 12.95 -10.08
N PRO A 269 10.36 12.85 -11.16
CA PRO A 269 10.03 13.48 -12.43
C PRO A 269 8.75 12.93 -13.07
N GLU A 270 8.39 11.68 -12.80
CA GLU A 270 7.18 11.07 -13.37
C GLU A 270 5.88 11.47 -12.70
N TYR A 271 5.90 12.11 -11.52
CA TYR A 271 4.71 12.32 -10.72
C TYR A 271 3.61 13.09 -11.47
N GLU A 272 3.98 14.17 -12.15
CA GLU A 272 3.03 14.97 -12.94
C GLU A 272 2.45 14.19 -14.11
N VAL A 273 3.25 13.33 -14.76
CA VAL A 273 2.78 12.47 -15.85
C VAL A 273 1.79 11.43 -15.33
N VAL A 274 2.12 10.75 -14.23
CA VAL A 274 1.27 9.73 -13.60
C VAL A 274 -0.03 10.34 -13.09
N LYS A 275 0.03 11.51 -12.45
CA LYS A 275 -1.14 12.24 -11.95
C LYS A 275 -2.12 12.64 -13.05
N LYS A 276 -1.60 13.06 -14.22
CA LYS A 276 -2.41 13.44 -15.39
C LYS A 276 -3.10 12.25 -16.07
N MET A 277 -2.62 11.02 -15.85
CA MET A 277 -3.27 9.83 -16.40
C MET A 277 -4.72 9.71 -15.90
N LYS A 278 -5.65 9.43 -16.82
CA LYS A 278 -7.07 9.41 -16.48
C LYS A 278 -7.39 8.33 -15.44
N GLY A 279 -8.19 8.73 -14.44
CA GLY A 279 -8.61 7.89 -13.32
C GLY A 279 -7.56 7.66 -12.23
N VAL A 280 -6.41 8.34 -12.30
CA VAL A 280 -5.40 8.32 -11.24
C VAL A 280 -5.63 9.45 -10.23
N GLY A 281 -5.36 10.71 -10.62
CA GLY A 281 -5.51 11.89 -9.74
C GLY A 281 -4.63 11.86 -8.49
N ASP A 282 -4.84 12.82 -7.58
CA ASP A 282 -3.94 13.08 -6.44
C ASP A 282 -3.85 11.93 -5.44
N LYS A 283 -4.92 11.14 -5.30
CA LYS A 283 -4.93 10.06 -4.31
C LYS A 283 -4.23 8.80 -4.80
N LEU A 284 -4.37 8.47 -6.09
CA LEU A 284 -3.84 7.21 -6.63
C LEU A 284 -2.46 7.39 -7.25
N ALA A 285 -2.08 8.59 -7.67
CA ALA A 285 -0.78 8.86 -8.28
C ALA A 285 0.40 8.44 -7.39
N PRO A 286 0.54 8.99 -6.16
CA PRO A 286 1.68 8.64 -5.33
C PRO A 286 1.61 7.18 -4.86
N ARG A 287 0.41 6.60 -4.75
CA ARG A 287 0.23 5.17 -4.41
C ARG A 287 0.62 4.23 -5.55
N LEU A 288 0.38 4.59 -6.81
CA LEU A 288 0.86 3.82 -7.95
C LEU A 288 2.38 3.83 -8.00
N ILE A 289 2.97 5.01 -7.87
CA ILE A 289 4.43 5.20 -7.85
C ILE A 289 5.04 4.40 -6.69
N ALA A 290 4.47 4.51 -5.48
CA ALA A 290 4.89 3.74 -4.30
C ALA A 290 4.93 2.21 -4.51
N GLU A 291 3.92 1.66 -5.19
CA GLU A 291 3.83 0.20 -5.37
C GLU A 291 4.59 -0.30 -6.60
N ILE A 292 4.84 0.55 -7.60
CA ILE A 292 5.63 0.22 -8.79
C ILE A 292 7.13 0.41 -8.51
N GLY A 293 7.50 1.43 -7.74
CA GLY A 293 8.87 1.88 -7.55
C GLY A 293 9.47 2.43 -8.85
N ASP A 294 10.81 2.45 -8.93
CA ASP A 294 11.52 2.83 -10.14
C ASP A 294 11.09 1.93 -11.33
N VAL A 295 10.53 2.56 -12.37
CA VAL A 295 10.08 1.83 -13.57
C VAL A 295 11.25 1.29 -14.39
N ARG A 296 12.43 1.90 -14.31
CA ARG A 296 13.62 1.59 -15.12
C ARG A 296 14.18 0.20 -14.79
N ARG A 297 13.84 -0.35 -13.62
CA ARG A 297 14.18 -1.72 -13.23
C ARG A 297 13.48 -2.78 -14.08
N PHE A 298 12.41 -2.42 -14.80
CA PHE A 298 11.67 -3.33 -15.67
C PHE A 298 12.20 -3.24 -17.10
N LYS A 299 12.63 -4.38 -17.65
CA LYS A 299 13.08 -4.51 -19.04
C LYS A 299 12.01 -4.08 -20.05
N ASP A 300 10.75 -4.37 -19.75
CA ASP A 300 9.62 -4.03 -20.62
C ASP A 300 8.31 -3.94 -19.82
N SER A 301 7.25 -3.44 -20.48
CA SER A 301 5.91 -3.38 -19.89
C SER A 301 5.35 -4.75 -19.48
N LYS A 302 5.77 -5.84 -20.13
CA LYS A 302 5.35 -7.21 -19.76
C LYS A 302 5.92 -7.61 -18.41
N SER A 303 7.16 -7.21 -18.10
CA SER A 303 7.82 -7.43 -16.82
C SER A 303 7.10 -6.68 -15.70
N LEU A 304 6.64 -5.44 -15.95
CA LEU A 304 5.79 -4.70 -15.00
C LEU A 304 4.44 -5.40 -14.76
N ILE A 305 3.80 -5.91 -15.82
CA ILE A 305 2.53 -6.66 -15.71
C ILE A 305 2.71 -7.94 -14.90
N ALA A 306 3.80 -8.67 -15.11
CA ALA A 306 4.15 -9.85 -14.32
C ALA A 306 4.42 -9.49 -12.86
N TYR A 307 5.09 -8.35 -12.60
CA TYR A 307 5.30 -7.80 -11.26
C TYR A 307 3.99 -7.40 -10.58
N ALA A 308 3.00 -6.90 -11.32
CA ALA A 308 1.64 -6.72 -10.81
C ALA A 308 0.92 -8.07 -10.57
N GLY A 309 1.36 -9.15 -11.21
CA GLY A 309 0.74 -10.47 -11.10
C GLY A 309 -0.64 -10.55 -11.75
N ILE A 310 -0.85 -9.76 -12.80
CA ILE A 310 -2.08 -9.76 -13.63
C ILE A 310 -1.84 -10.39 -15.01
N ASP A 311 -0.64 -10.91 -15.24
CA ASP A 311 -0.35 -11.77 -16.37
C ASP A 311 -1.13 -13.08 -16.25
N ALA A 312 -1.57 -13.59 -17.39
CA ALA A 312 -2.19 -14.90 -17.54
C ALA A 312 -1.28 -15.72 -18.46
N PRO A 313 -0.15 -16.26 -17.93
CA PRO A 313 0.82 -16.97 -18.75
C PRO A 313 0.16 -18.18 -19.44
N PRO A 314 0.64 -18.57 -20.64
CA PRO A 314 0.14 -19.75 -21.31
C PRO A 314 0.30 -20.97 -20.39
N TYR A 315 -0.77 -21.76 -20.25
CA TYR A 315 -0.75 -23.03 -19.55
C TYR A 315 -0.94 -24.12 -20.60
N GLN A 316 0.20 -24.51 -21.17
CA GLN A 316 0.28 -25.53 -22.21
C GLN A 316 1.17 -26.66 -21.73
N SER A 317 0.70 -27.90 -21.85
CA SER A 317 1.55 -29.10 -21.84
C SER A 317 1.48 -29.74 -23.24
N GLY A 318 2.36 -30.68 -23.57
CA GLY A 318 2.46 -31.23 -24.93
C GLY A 318 1.13 -31.69 -25.57
N GLN A 319 0.11 -32.03 -24.76
CA GLN A 319 -1.23 -32.41 -25.24
C GLN A 319 -2.37 -31.53 -24.70
N PHE A 320 -2.09 -30.47 -23.93
CA PHE A 320 -3.14 -29.65 -23.32
C PHE A 320 -2.89 -28.18 -23.55
N GLU A 321 -3.90 -27.47 -24.04
CA GLU A 321 -3.93 -26.01 -24.06
C GLU A 321 -5.08 -25.48 -23.21
N GLY A 322 -4.74 -24.81 -22.11
CA GLY A 322 -5.73 -24.17 -21.25
C GLY A 322 -6.36 -22.94 -21.92
N THR A 323 -7.65 -23.03 -22.22
CA THR A 323 -8.47 -21.93 -22.78
C THR A 323 -8.99 -20.98 -21.71
N ASN A 324 -9.22 -21.46 -20.48
CA ASN A 324 -9.70 -20.65 -19.36
C ASN A 324 -8.55 -20.29 -18.41
N ARG A 325 -8.04 -19.06 -18.52
CA ARG A 325 -6.81 -18.62 -17.84
C ARG A 325 -7.12 -17.67 -16.68
N HIS A 326 -6.36 -17.80 -15.61
CA HIS A 326 -6.44 -16.93 -14.44
C HIS A 326 -5.20 -16.05 -14.33
N ILE A 327 -5.35 -14.89 -13.68
CA ILE A 327 -4.21 -14.07 -13.31
C ILE A 327 -3.27 -14.84 -12.37
N SER A 328 -1.96 -14.64 -12.53
CA SER A 328 -0.95 -15.37 -11.76
C SER A 328 -1.03 -15.10 -10.26
N LYS A 329 -1.41 -13.88 -9.85
CA LYS A 329 -1.38 -13.37 -8.46
C LYS A 329 0.00 -13.47 -7.78
N ARG A 330 1.05 -13.83 -8.51
CA ARG A 330 2.43 -14.01 -8.00
C ARG A 330 3.11 -12.68 -7.65
N GLY A 331 2.64 -11.57 -8.22
CA GLY A 331 3.15 -10.23 -8.01
C GLY A 331 2.53 -9.45 -6.83
N SER A 332 2.71 -8.12 -6.82
CA SER A 332 2.25 -7.22 -5.75
C SER A 332 0.72 -7.17 -5.60
N LYS A 333 0.20 -7.63 -4.45
CA LYS A 333 -1.23 -7.54 -4.09
C LYS A 333 -1.70 -6.09 -3.97
N SER A 334 -0.85 -5.22 -3.42
CA SER A 334 -1.14 -3.80 -3.23
C SER A 334 -1.24 -3.07 -4.57
N LEU A 335 -0.33 -3.35 -5.51
CA LEU A 335 -0.41 -2.79 -6.87
C LEU A 335 -1.69 -3.23 -7.59
N ARG A 336 -2.10 -4.50 -7.46
CA ARG A 336 -3.39 -4.97 -8.02
C ARG A 336 -4.58 -4.23 -7.43
N LYS A 337 -4.58 -4.00 -6.11
CA LYS A 337 -5.64 -3.26 -5.41
C LYS A 337 -5.70 -1.81 -5.91
N CYS A 338 -4.56 -1.10 -5.90
CA CYS A 338 -4.46 0.28 -6.36
C CYS A 338 -4.88 0.40 -7.84
N GLY A 339 -4.35 -0.46 -8.71
CA GLY A 339 -4.73 -0.50 -10.12
C GLY A 339 -6.21 -0.78 -10.34
N TYR A 340 -6.84 -1.63 -9.53
CA TYR A 340 -8.29 -1.87 -9.61
C TYR A 340 -9.11 -0.61 -9.21
N GLU A 341 -8.64 0.15 -8.22
CA GLU A 341 -9.24 1.44 -7.83
C GLU A 341 -9.14 2.47 -8.98
N VAL A 342 -8.02 2.53 -9.71
CA VAL A 342 -7.87 3.36 -10.92
C VAL A 342 -8.90 2.98 -11.98
N MET A 343 -9.08 1.69 -12.24
CA MET A 343 -10.07 1.21 -13.22
C MET A 343 -11.52 1.50 -12.79
N MET A 344 -11.79 1.52 -11.49
CA MET A 344 -13.09 1.98 -10.97
C MET A 344 -13.29 3.47 -11.21
N ALA A 345 -12.28 4.29 -10.89
CA ALA A 345 -12.35 5.74 -11.10
C ALA A 345 -12.53 6.08 -12.59
N LEU A 346 -11.79 5.42 -13.49
CA LEU A 346 -11.95 5.54 -14.95
C LEU A 346 -13.38 5.24 -15.42
N LYS A 347 -14.00 4.16 -14.91
CA LYS A 347 -15.37 3.80 -15.32
C LYS A 347 -16.41 4.80 -14.82
N SER A 348 -16.17 5.40 -13.66
CA SER A 348 -17.05 6.43 -13.11
C SER A 348 -16.89 7.78 -13.80
N SER A 349 -15.66 8.18 -14.13
CA SER A 349 -15.38 9.49 -14.74
C SER A 349 -15.73 9.58 -16.22
N LYS A 350 -15.71 8.45 -16.95
CA LYS A 350 -16.04 8.37 -18.39
C LYS A 350 -15.28 9.41 -19.22
N PRO A 351 -13.94 9.36 -19.24
CA PRO A 351 -13.13 10.38 -19.89
C PRO A 351 -13.40 10.42 -21.40
N LYS A 352 -13.44 11.64 -21.96
CA LYS A 352 -13.56 11.89 -23.40
C LYS A 352 -12.20 11.94 -24.12
N GLU A 353 -11.17 12.38 -23.40
CA GLU A 353 -9.79 12.48 -23.89
C GLU A 353 -8.90 11.47 -23.16
N ASP A 354 -7.84 11.00 -23.83
CA ASP A 354 -6.95 9.96 -23.31
C ASP A 354 -7.71 8.74 -22.75
N ASN A 355 -8.73 8.34 -23.50
CA ASN A 355 -9.74 7.38 -23.10
C ASN A 355 -9.45 5.96 -23.61
N ALA A 356 -8.26 5.70 -24.18
CA ALA A 356 -7.92 4.44 -24.83
C ALA A 356 -8.07 3.22 -23.90
N VAL A 357 -7.82 3.37 -22.60
CA VAL A 357 -8.08 2.32 -21.58
C VAL A 357 -9.57 2.12 -21.36
N TYR A 358 -10.33 3.22 -21.26
CA TYR A 358 -11.78 3.21 -21.06
C TYR A 358 -12.51 2.56 -22.25
N GLU A 359 -12.17 2.93 -23.48
CA GLU A 359 -12.72 2.32 -24.70
C GLU A 359 -12.41 0.83 -24.78
N TYR A 360 -11.19 0.43 -24.40
CA TYR A 360 -10.83 -0.98 -24.34
C TYR A 360 -11.68 -1.75 -23.31
N MET A 361 -11.98 -1.14 -22.17
CA MET A 361 -12.89 -1.73 -21.18
C MET A 361 -14.32 -1.87 -21.74
N LEU A 362 -14.83 -0.87 -22.45
CA LEU A 362 -16.14 -0.95 -23.11
C LEU A 362 -16.18 -2.05 -24.17
N LYS A 363 -15.14 -2.18 -24.99
CA LYS A 363 -15.01 -3.28 -25.95
C LYS A 363 -15.09 -4.64 -25.26
N LYS A 364 -14.39 -4.82 -24.14
CA LYS A 364 -14.42 -6.09 -23.38
C LYS A 364 -15.78 -6.36 -22.71
N GLU A 365 -16.54 -5.33 -22.36
CA GLU A 365 -17.93 -5.49 -21.90
C GLU A 365 -18.86 -5.91 -23.03
N ALA A 366 -18.69 -5.33 -24.22
CA ALA A 366 -19.44 -5.72 -25.42
C ALA A 366 -19.15 -7.17 -25.85
N GLU A 367 -17.94 -7.67 -25.60
CA GLU A 367 -17.58 -9.09 -25.75
C GLU A 367 -18.23 -10.02 -24.69
N GLY A 368 -19.12 -9.51 -23.82
CA GLY A 368 -19.82 -10.29 -22.80
C GLY A 368 -18.99 -10.67 -21.57
N LYS A 369 -17.81 -10.07 -21.38
CA LYS A 369 -16.92 -10.43 -20.26
C LYS A 369 -17.42 -9.88 -18.93
N ASN A 370 -17.17 -10.63 -17.86
CA ASN A 370 -17.49 -10.20 -16.50
C ASN A 370 -16.80 -8.86 -16.16
N LYS A 371 -17.53 -7.95 -15.49
CA LYS A 371 -17.06 -6.62 -15.05
C LYS A 371 -15.70 -6.65 -14.33
N LYS A 372 -15.41 -7.70 -13.52
CA LYS A 372 -14.10 -7.85 -12.86
C LYS A 372 -12.98 -8.13 -13.86
N LEU A 373 -13.21 -9.04 -14.81
CA LEU A 373 -12.26 -9.36 -15.89
C LEU A 373 -11.98 -8.15 -16.77
N VAL A 374 -13.01 -7.37 -17.10
CA VAL A 374 -12.89 -6.13 -17.86
C VAL A 374 -11.93 -5.17 -17.19
N LYS A 375 -12.07 -4.94 -15.88
CA LYS A 375 -11.18 -4.06 -15.12
C LYS A 375 -9.74 -4.57 -15.09
N ILE A 376 -9.53 -5.87 -14.92
CA ILE A 376 -8.18 -6.44 -14.96
C ILE A 376 -7.55 -6.33 -16.36
N ALA A 377 -8.34 -6.54 -17.41
CA ALA A 377 -7.89 -6.33 -18.79
C ALA A 377 -7.56 -4.85 -19.07
N GLY A 378 -8.40 -3.93 -18.57
CA GLY A 378 -8.15 -2.50 -18.58
C GLY A 378 -6.84 -2.15 -17.86
N LEU A 379 -6.61 -2.72 -16.67
CA LEU A 379 -5.38 -2.51 -15.90
C LEU A 379 -4.14 -3.01 -16.66
N ASN A 380 -4.24 -4.14 -17.38
CA ASN A 380 -3.16 -4.61 -18.23
C ASN A 380 -2.80 -3.57 -19.31
N LYS A 381 -3.81 -3.02 -20.01
CA LYS A 381 -3.59 -1.95 -21.00
C LYS A 381 -3.02 -0.68 -20.35
N PHE A 382 -3.56 -0.30 -19.18
CA PHE A 382 -3.09 0.85 -18.40
C PHE A 382 -1.62 0.73 -18.03
N LEU A 383 -1.16 -0.42 -17.50
CA LEU A 383 0.24 -0.60 -17.11
C LEU A 383 1.21 -0.54 -18.29
N ARG A 384 0.78 -0.93 -19.51
CA ARG A 384 1.60 -0.73 -20.72
C ARG A 384 1.76 0.74 -21.07
N MET A 385 0.67 1.50 -21.00
CA MET A 385 0.69 2.94 -21.24
C MET A 385 1.47 3.68 -20.16
N TYR A 386 1.31 3.28 -18.89
CA TYR A 386 2.09 3.78 -17.77
C TYR A 386 3.58 3.59 -18.03
N TYR A 387 4.01 2.35 -18.36
CA TYR A 387 5.41 2.05 -18.61
C TYR A 387 5.99 2.94 -19.72
N ALA A 388 5.30 3.04 -20.86
CA ALA A 388 5.77 3.86 -21.98
C ALA A 388 5.91 5.34 -21.60
N ARG A 389 4.86 5.94 -21.02
CA ARG A 389 4.86 7.37 -20.67
C ARG A 389 5.85 7.74 -19.59
N VAL A 390 6.02 6.88 -18.59
CA VAL A 390 6.98 7.12 -17.51
C VAL A 390 8.40 6.95 -18.05
N MET A 391 8.67 5.96 -18.88
CA MET A 391 10.00 5.80 -19.50
C MET A 391 10.37 6.98 -20.40
N GLU A 392 9.42 7.57 -21.14
CA GLU A 392 9.64 8.78 -21.94
C GLU A 392 10.15 9.97 -21.10
N VAL A 393 9.76 10.07 -19.83
CA VAL A 393 10.24 11.13 -18.91
C VAL A 393 11.73 10.97 -18.60
N TYR A 394 12.24 9.74 -18.61
CA TYR A 394 13.64 9.43 -18.27
C TYR A 394 14.54 9.34 -19.51
N GLN A 395 13.97 9.40 -20.71
CA GLN A 395 14.69 9.38 -21.98
C GLN A 395 14.90 10.79 -22.55
N ASN A 396 14.12 11.76 -22.08
CA ASN A 396 14.30 13.19 -22.33
C ASN A 396 15.08 13.82 -21.17
#